data_AF-A0A0A7PS58-F1
#
_entry.id   AF-A0A0A7PS58-F1
#
_cell.length_a   1.000
_cell.length_b   1.000
_cell.length_c   1.000
_cell.angle_alpha   90.00
_cell.angle_beta   90.00
_cell.angle_gamma   90.00
#
_symmetry.space_group_name_H-M   'P 1'
#
loop_
_entity.id
_entity.type
_entity.pdbx_description
1 polymer ?
#
loop_
_entity_poly.entity_id
_entity_poly.type
_entity_poly.pdbx_seq_one_letter_code
_entity_poly.pdbx_strand_id
1 'polypeptide(L)'
;MVFFLEPRIGAGLSGYCAEMAGAFVCAALGIEPTVRHSDYIGAWLDIMRADDRAIVRAASAASRAADYLLAFRDAAGAEARGALIERRAA
;
A
#
# COMPACT_ATOMS: atom_id res chain seq x y z
N MET A 1 14.67 6.74 -1.30
CA MET A 1 14.40 5.56 -0.44
C MET A 1 14.08 4.40 -1.36
N VAL A 2 14.93 3.37 -1.35
CA VAL A 2 14.96 2.30 -2.36
C VAL A 2 14.24 1.07 -1.79
N PHE A 3 13.01 0.80 -2.19
CA PHE A 3 12.28 -0.42 -1.78
C PHE A 3 12.81 -1.65 -2.52
N PHE A 4 13.96 -2.16 -2.10
CA PHE A 4 14.49 -3.45 -2.53
C PHE A 4 13.73 -4.57 -1.79
N LEU A 5 12.67 -5.08 -2.40
CA LEU A 5 12.07 -6.36 -2.02
C LEU A 5 12.13 -7.25 -3.25
N GLU A 6 13.33 -7.75 -3.53
CA GLU A 6 13.45 -8.99 -4.28
C GLU A 6 12.71 -10.05 -3.46
N PRO A 7 11.66 -10.71 -3.96
CA PRO A 7 10.95 -11.74 -3.23
C PRO A 7 11.82 -13.01 -3.18
N ARG A 8 12.94 -12.95 -2.47
CA ARG A 8 13.78 -14.09 -2.09
C ARG A 8 13.52 -14.51 -0.65
N ILE A 9 12.24 -14.46 -0.24
CA ILE A 9 11.76 -15.05 1.01
C ILE A 9 10.48 -15.81 0.67
N GLY A 10 10.48 -17.12 0.94
CA GLY A 10 9.40 -18.06 0.63
C GLY A 10 8.11 -17.83 1.42
N ALA A 11 7.53 -16.63 1.31
CA ALA A 11 6.34 -16.18 2.03
C ALA A 11 5.06 -16.17 1.18
N GLY A 12 5.10 -16.71 -0.04
CA GLY A 12 3.94 -16.81 -0.93
C GLY A 12 3.36 -15.44 -1.32
N LEU A 13 2.03 -15.32 -1.32
CA LEU A 13 1.29 -14.13 -1.77
C LEU A 13 1.45 -12.88 -0.87
N SER A 14 2.03 -13.01 0.32
CA SER A 14 2.08 -11.94 1.33
C SER A 14 3.00 -10.78 0.96
N GLY A 15 4.12 -11.05 0.28
CA GLY A 15 5.02 -10.00 -0.24
C GLY A 15 4.33 -9.09 -1.24
N TYR A 16 3.54 -9.67 -2.14
CA TYR A 16 2.77 -8.92 -3.13
C TYR A 16 1.70 -8.01 -2.52
N CYS A 17 1.00 -8.48 -1.49
CA CYS A 17 0.04 -7.65 -0.75
C CYS A 17 0.72 -6.43 -0.11
N ALA A 18 1.93 -6.61 0.46
CA ALA A 18 2.68 -5.54 1.09
C ALA A 18 3.16 -4.50 0.05
N GLU A 19 3.65 -4.95 -1.10
CA GLU A 19 4.07 -4.07 -2.20
C GLU A 19 2.89 -3.27 -2.76
N MET A 20 1.75 -3.92 -3.01
CA MET A 20 0.53 -3.24 -3.47
C MET A 20 0.02 -2.24 -2.43
N ALA A 21 0.04 -2.58 -1.14
CA ALA A 21 -0.37 -1.67 -0.07
C ALA A 21 0.55 -0.44 0.00
N GLY A 22 1.86 -0.64 -0.14
CA GLY A 22 2.84 0.45 -0.22
C GLY A 22 2.56 1.37 -1.42
N ALA A 23 2.27 0.79 -2.59
CA ALA A 23 1.90 1.56 -3.78
C ALA A 23 0.61 2.38 -3.57
N PHE A 24 -0.42 1.81 -2.95
CA PHE A 24 -1.67 2.52 -2.63
C PHE A 24 -1.44 3.69 -1.65
N VAL A 25 -0.61 3.48 -0.62
CA VAL A 25 -0.23 4.54 0.33
C VAL A 25 0.55 5.64 -0.38
N CYS A 26 1.53 5.30 -1.22
CA CYS A 26 2.28 6.28 -2.01
C CYS A 26 1.35 7.10 -2.90
N ALA A 27 0.43 6.47 -3.61
CA ALA A 27 -0.57 7.15 -4.43
C ALA A 27 -1.46 8.09 -3.60
N ALA A 28 -1.95 7.63 -2.44
CA ALA A 28 -2.77 8.43 -1.53
C ALA A 28 -2.02 9.61 -0.88
N LEU A 29 -0.69 9.57 -0.86
CA LEU A 29 0.18 10.64 -0.36
C LEU A 29 0.75 11.53 -1.48
N GLY A 30 0.42 11.26 -2.75
CA GLY A 30 0.97 12.01 -3.88
C GLY A 30 2.48 11.77 -4.11
N ILE A 31 2.99 10.63 -3.64
CA ILE A 31 4.39 10.23 -3.83
C ILE A 31 4.50 9.56 -5.20
N GLU A 32 5.22 10.22 -6.12
CA GLU A 32 5.45 9.71 -7.48
C GLU A 32 6.24 8.39 -7.42
N PRO A 33 5.70 7.28 -7.95
CA PRO A 33 6.42 6.02 -8.00
C PRO A 33 7.52 6.07 -9.07
N THR A 34 8.74 5.71 -8.69
CA THR A 34 9.80 5.46 -9.68
C THR A 34 9.68 4.04 -10.21
N VAL A 35 9.55 3.87 -11.52
CA VAL A 35 9.55 2.55 -12.18
C VAL A 35 10.85 1.80 -11.88
N ARG A 36 10.74 0.53 -11.51
CA ARG A 36 11.88 -0.41 -11.45
C ARG A 36 11.53 -1.73 -12.15
N HIS A 37 12.58 -2.46 -12.52
CA HIS A 37 12.59 -3.61 -13.42
C HIS A 37 11.39 -4.55 -13.26
N SER A 38 10.85 -5.00 -14.39
CA SER A 38 9.62 -5.80 -14.53
C SER A 38 9.75 -7.27 -14.12
N ASP A 39 10.79 -7.64 -13.40
CA ASP A 39 11.11 -9.06 -13.11
C ASP A 39 10.01 -9.73 -12.27
N TYR A 40 9.21 -8.95 -11.53
CA TYR A 40 8.04 -9.42 -10.81
C TYR A 40 6.87 -9.82 -11.73
N ILE A 41 6.76 -9.28 -12.96
CA ILE A 41 5.65 -9.56 -13.88
C ILE A 41 5.59 -11.05 -14.25
N GLY A 42 6.74 -11.69 -14.44
CA GLY A 42 6.80 -13.14 -14.71
C GLY A 42 6.14 -13.96 -13.61
N ALA A 43 6.48 -13.67 -12.35
CA ALA A 43 5.89 -14.36 -11.20
C ALA A 43 4.39 -14.10 -11.04
N TRP A 44 3.92 -12.89 -11.36
CA TRP A 44 2.48 -12.57 -11.37
C TRP A 44 1.73 -13.35 -12.45
N LEU A 45 2.31 -13.50 -13.64
CA LEU A 45 1.69 -14.27 -14.73
C LEU A 45 1.53 -15.74 -14.35
N ASP A 46 2.49 -16.33 -13.65
CA ASP A 46 2.39 -17.71 -13.18
C ASP A 46 1.32 -17.88 -12.09
N ILE A 47 1.20 -16.90 -11.18
CA ILE A 47 0.12 -16.86 -10.18
C ILE A 47 -1.26 -16.77 -10.85
N MET A 48 -1.40 -15.88 -11.85
CA MET A 48 -2.68 -15.69 -12.56
C MET A 48 -3.07 -16.90 -13.41
N ARG A 49 -2.10 -17.66 -13.94
CA ARG A 49 -2.37 -18.92 -14.64
C ARG A 49 -2.91 -19.99 -13.70
N ALA A 50 -2.48 -19.99 -12.44
CA ALA A 50 -2.96 -20.93 -11.43
C ALA A 50 -4.32 -20.50 -10.82
N ASP A 51 -4.55 -19.20 -10.68
CA ASP A 51 -5.78 -18.64 -10.09
C ASP A 51 -6.04 -17.22 -10.62
N ASP A 52 -7.08 -17.09 -11.45
CA ASP A 52 -7.49 -15.85 -12.11
C ASP A 52 -7.95 -14.76 -11.12
N ARG A 53 -8.34 -15.15 -9.90
CA ARG A 53 -8.81 -14.24 -8.85
C ARG A 53 -7.74 -13.90 -7.83
N ALA A 54 -6.54 -14.48 -7.91
CA ALA A 54 -5.47 -14.23 -6.96
C ALA A 54 -5.10 -12.75 -6.87
N ILE A 55 -5.02 -12.05 -8.00
CA ILE A 55 -4.71 -10.61 -8.06
C ILE A 55 -5.79 -9.77 -7.36
N VAL A 56 -7.07 -10.09 -7.55
CA VAL A 56 -8.18 -9.33 -6.95
C VAL A 56 -8.21 -9.53 -5.45
N ARG A 57 -7.95 -10.75 -4.96
CA ARG A 57 -7.88 -11.03 -3.52
C ARG A 57 -6.67 -10.36 -2.88
N ALA A 58 -5.52 -10.40 -3.53
CA ALA A 58 -4.32 -9.69 -3.08
C ALA A 58 -4.56 -8.18 -3.02
N ALA A 59 -5.17 -7.60 -4.06
CA ALA A 59 -5.56 -6.20 -4.11
C ALA A 59 -6.52 -5.84 -2.96
N SER A 60 -7.55 -6.64 -2.70
CA SER A 60 -8.50 -6.39 -1.61
C SER A 60 -7.83 -6.45 -0.22
N ALA A 61 -6.88 -7.37 -0.01
CA ALA A 61 -6.09 -7.39 1.22
C ALA A 61 -5.18 -6.17 1.35
N ALA A 62 -4.50 -5.79 0.26
CA ALA A 62 -3.65 -4.62 0.20
C ALA A 62 -4.42 -3.31 0.44
N SER A 63 -5.63 -3.16 -0.13
CA SER A 63 -6.49 -1.98 0.10
C SER A 63 -6.84 -1.84 1.56
N ARG A 64 -7.28 -2.92 2.23
CA ARG A 64 -7.59 -2.88 3.67
C ARG A 64 -6.38 -2.50 4.52
N ALA A 65 -5.18 -2.97 4.15
CA ALA A 65 -3.95 -2.60 4.83
C ALA A 65 -3.61 -1.11 4.63
N ALA A 66 -3.76 -0.61 3.41
CA ALA A 66 -3.55 0.81 3.10
C ALA A 66 -4.56 1.70 3.84
N ASP A 67 -5.85 1.35 3.83
CA ASP A 67 -6.91 2.07 4.53
C ASP A 67 -6.63 2.16 6.04
N TYR A 68 -6.20 1.04 6.63
CA TYR A 68 -5.80 1.01 8.04
C TYR A 68 -4.66 2.00 8.33
N LEU A 69 -3.62 2.03 7.49
CA LEU A 69 -2.50 2.96 7.67
C LEU A 69 -2.92 4.42 7.49
N LEU A 70 -3.77 4.70 6.49
CA LEU A 70 -4.25 6.05 6.19
C LEU A 70 -5.20 6.59 7.27
N ALA A 71 -5.94 5.73 7.96
CA ALA A 71 -6.82 6.13 9.04
C ALA A 71 -6.08 6.85 10.19
N PHE A 72 -4.83 6.47 10.48
CA PHE A 72 -4.00 7.17 11.49
C PHE A 72 -3.66 8.60 11.09
N ARG A 73 -3.41 8.85 9.80
CA ARG A 73 -3.18 10.20 9.27
C ARG A 73 -4.43 11.06 9.44
N ASP A 74 -5.59 10.51 9.09
CA ASP A 74 -6.85 11.24 9.13
C ASP A 74 -7.27 11.56 10.58
N ALA A 75 -7.06 10.64 11.51
CA ALA A 75 -7.23 10.87 12.95
C ALA A 75 -6.33 12.00 13.46
N ALA A 76 -5.03 11.96 13.15
CA ALA A 76 -4.09 13.02 13.52
C ALA A 76 -4.47 14.38 12.92
N GLY A 77 -4.96 14.39 11.68
CA GLY A 77 -5.45 15.61 11.01
C GLY A 77 -6.71 16.19 11.67
N ALA A 78 -7.60 15.35 12.18
CA ALA A 78 -8.79 15.78 12.91
C ALA A 78 -8.43 16.41 14.26
N GLU A 79 -7.53 15.79 15.02
CA GLU A 79 -7.03 16.30 16.31
C GLU A 79 -6.37 17.68 16.13
N ALA A 80 -5.47 17.81 15.14
CA ALA A 80 -4.80 19.08 14.85
C ALA A 80 -5.79 20.20 14.48
N ARG A 81 -6.86 19.86 13.74
CA ARG A 81 -7.90 20.83 13.36
C ARG A 81 -8.74 21.26 14.56
N GLY A 82 -9.07 20.35 15.47
CA GLY A 82 -9.76 20.67 16.72
C GLY A 82 -8.96 21.64 17.58
N ALA A 83 -7.68 21.35 17.79
CA ALA A 83 -6.77 22.22 18.55
C ALA A 83 -6.62 23.63 17.94
N LEU A 84 -6.65 23.74 16.61
CA LEU A 84 -6.63 25.04 15.93
C LEU A 84 -7.92 25.84 16.16
N ILE A 85 -9.08 25.18 16.15
CA ILE A 85 -10.37 25.83 16.38
C ILE A 85 -10.43 26.39 17.81
N GLU A 86 -10.03 25.58 18.80
CA GLU A 86 -9.98 26.02 20.21
C GLU A 86 -9.07 27.24 20.39
N ARG A 87 -7.87 27.23 19.79
CA ARG A 87 -6.93 28.36 19.83
C ARG A 87 -7.47 29.64 19.17
N ARG A 88 -8.38 29.53 18.20
CA ARG A 88 -9.00 30.69 17.53
C ARG A 88 -10.20 31.24 18.30
N ALA A 89 -10.77 30.46 19.22
CA ALA A 89 -11.92 30.85 20.02
C ALA A 89 -11.54 31.54 21.35
N ALA A 90 -10.27 31.42 21.75
CA ALA A 90 -9.67 32.11 22.90
C ALA A 90 -9.05 33.45 22.50
#